data_AF-A0A7G8TE17-F1
#
_entry.id   AF-A0A7G8TE17-F1
#
_cell.length_a   1.000
_cell.length_b   1.000
_cell.length_c   1.000
_cell.angle_alpha   90.00
_cell.angle_beta   90.00
_cell.angle_gamma   90.00
#
_symmetry.space_group_name_H-M   'P 1'
#
loop_
_entity.id
_entity.type
_entity.pdbx_description
1 polymer ?
#
loop_
_entity_poly.entity_id
_entity_poly.type
_entity_poly.pdbx_seq_one_letter_code
_entity_poly.pdbx_strand_id
1 'polypeptide(L)'
;MGKSLQSTACAVSAIVTIPPLGIFLIYKYPKWSVPVRITITIIAAIWSIFWAVIMVFGFPFIDLLFFLLFAFIVFLVNSRSTKSDPSPIEDKPYFDKENQHLNVPARYGGNELAYHYENVDVAGAKYRNQTVDESLLGKEISFLPEPENEHDSSALKIMCGSAMLGYVHKGKIRDMIFDWKKRNNMIFSVVSQIDTENKSIKYFIAFYKPIDVSAILDACKEELKDSNNEYSDDEGTL
;
A
#
# COMPACT_ATOMS: atom_id res chain seq x y z
N MET A 1 36.04 -66.58 -20.72
CA MET A 1 35.17 -66.66 -19.53
C MET A 1 35.40 -65.42 -18.68
N GLY A 2 34.52 -64.42 -18.77
CA GLY A 2 34.76 -63.08 -18.19
C GLY A 2 33.47 -62.30 -17.97
N LYS A 3 32.50 -62.90 -17.30
CA LYS A 3 31.22 -62.27 -16.91
C LYS A 3 30.83 -62.68 -15.49
N SER A 4 31.51 -62.18 -14.46
CA SER A 4 30.99 -62.32 -13.09
C SER A 4 31.29 -61.15 -12.14
N LEU A 5 32.30 -60.32 -12.40
CA LEU A 5 32.69 -59.21 -11.49
C LEU A 5 31.93 -57.89 -11.70
N GLN A 6 31.40 -57.64 -12.91
CA GLN A 6 30.70 -56.37 -13.18
C GLN A 6 29.28 -56.33 -12.59
N SER A 7 28.65 -57.51 -12.40
CA SER A 7 27.29 -57.61 -11.84
C SER A 7 27.23 -57.39 -10.33
N THR A 8 28.31 -57.66 -9.59
CA THR A 8 28.38 -57.49 -8.13
C THR A 8 28.59 -56.03 -7.75
N ALA A 9 29.35 -55.25 -8.53
CA ALA A 9 29.59 -53.84 -8.26
C ALA A 9 28.31 -52.97 -8.35
N CYS A 10 27.43 -53.22 -9.33
CA CYS A 10 26.14 -52.52 -9.43
C CYS A 10 25.17 -52.90 -8.30
N ALA A 11 25.18 -54.15 -7.83
CA ALA A 11 24.31 -54.60 -6.75
C ALA A 11 24.66 -53.96 -5.40
N VAL A 12 25.95 -53.71 -5.14
CA VAL A 12 26.42 -53.10 -3.88
C VAL A 12 26.01 -51.62 -3.77
N SER A 13 25.98 -50.89 -4.88
CA SER A 13 25.52 -49.49 -4.93
C SER A 13 24.02 -49.34 -4.61
N ALA A 14 23.18 -50.28 -5.07
CA ALA A 14 21.74 -50.26 -4.81
C ALA A 14 21.36 -50.59 -3.34
N ILE A 15 22.25 -51.27 -2.59
CA ILE A 15 22.01 -51.65 -1.19
C ILE A 15 22.05 -50.43 -0.25
N VAL A 16 22.78 -49.38 -0.63
CA VAL A 16 23.05 -48.21 0.24
C VAL A 16 21.87 -47.25 0.33
N THR A 17 20.93 -47.28 -0.62
CA THR A 17 19.88 -46.25 -0.71
C THR A 17 18.55 -46.64 -0.08
N ILE A 18 18.22 -47.93 0.08
CA ILE A 18 16.90 -48.38 0.58
C ILE A 18 17.05 -49.64 1.47
N PRO A 19 16.97 -49.56 2.81
CA PRO A 19 17.22 -50.70 3.71
C PRO A 19 16.36 -51.96 3.51
N PRO A 20 15.05 -51.91 3.17
CA PRO A 20 14.29 -53.13 2.89
C PRO A 20 14.78 -53.90 1.64
N LEU A 21 15.51 -53.23 0.73
CA LEU A 21 16.13 -53.89 -0.42
C LEU A 21 17.33 -54.76 -0.01
N GLY A 22 18.04 -54.44 1.07
CA GLY A 22 19.18 -55.23 1.56
C GLY A 22 18.76 -56.63 2.01
N ILE A 23 17.68 -56.73 2.79
CA ILE A 23 17.10 -58.01 3.22
C ILE A 23 16.54 -58.77 2.01
N PHE A 24 15.85 -58.08 1.11
CA PHE A 24 15.32 -58.67 -0.12
C PHE A 24 16.43 -59.26 -1.02
N LEU A 25 17.60 -58.62 -1.09
CA LEU A 25 18.73 -59.08 -1.89
C LEU A 25 19.39 -60.34 -1.32
N ILE A 26 19.39 -60.53 0.01
CA ILE A 26 19.86 -61.76 0.65
C ILE A 26 18.98 -62.95 0.23
N TYR A 27 17.66 -62.75 0.14
CA TYR A 27 16.72 -63.78 -0.33
C TYR A 27 16.83 -64.02 -1.85
N LYS A 28 17.10 -62.97 -2.64
CA LYS A 28 17.20 -63.06 -4.10
C LYS A 28 18.50 -63.73 -4.60
N TYR A 29 19.59 -63.67 -3.84
CA TYR A 29 20.90 -64.20 -4.26
C TYR A 29 21.48 -65.24 -3.27
N PRO A 30 20.93 -66.49 -3.26
CA PRO A 30 21.31 -67.53 -2.31
C PRO A 30 22.70 -68.14 -2.53
N LYS A 31 23.46 -67.70 -3.53
CA LYS A 31 24.82 -68.19 -3.81
C LYS A 31 25.93 -67.37 -3.13
N TRP A 32 25.59 -66.33 -2.39
CA TRP A 32 26.59 -65.52 -1.69
C TRP A 32 27.17 -66.26 -0.49
N SER A 33 28.48 -66.10 -0.30
CA SER A 33 29.22 -66.71 0.81
C SER A 33 28.70 -66.17 2.15
N VAL A 34 28.76 -67.02 3.17
CA VAL A 34 28.37 -66.69 4.55
C VAL A 34 28.94 -65.34 5.04
N PRO A 35 30.24 -65.02 4.87
CA PRO A 35 30.77 -63.74 5.34
C PRO A 35 30.12 -62.53 4.66
N VAL A 36 29.80 -62.61 3.36
CA VAL A 36 29.15 -61.50 2.64
C VAL A 36 27.75 -61.23 3.19
N ARG A 37 27.00 -62.28 3.53
CA ARG A 37 25.67 -62.14 4.13
C ARG A 37 25.74 -61.49 5.51
N ILE A 38 26.72 -61.89 6.32
CA ILE A 38 26.94 -61.32 7.66
C ILE A 38 27.27 -59.82 7.52
N THR A 39 28.19 -59.45 6.64
CA THR A 39 28.56 -58.05 6.42
C THR A 39 27.37 -57.19 5.98
N ILE A 40 26.55 -57.66 5.04
CA ILE A 40 25.37 -56.93 4.57
C ILE A 40 24.33 -56.77 5.68
N THR A 41 24.14 -57.81 6.50
CA THR A 41 23.21 -57.77 7.63
C THR A 41 23.65 -56.73 8.67
N ILE A 42 24.95 -56.66 8.98
CA ILE A 42 25.50 -55.67 9.91
C ILE A 42 25.31 -54.24 9.37
N ILE A 43 25.60 -54.01 8.09
CA ILE A 43 25.41 -52.70 7.46
C ILE A 43 23.94 -52.27 7.49
N ALA A 44 23.02 -53.17 7.15
CA ALA A 44 21.59 -52.89 7.20
C ALA A 44 21.10 -52.58 8.63
N ALA A 45 21.64 -53.27 9.64
CA ALA A 45 21.31 -53.04 11.04
C ALA A 45 21.80 -51.66 11.52
N ILE A 46 23.06 -51.30 11.24
CA ILE A 46 23.64 -50.00 11.58
C ILE A 46 22.85 -48.87 10.89
N TRP A 47 22.52 -49.03 9.61
CA TRP A 47 21.74 -48.06 8.85
C TRP A 47 20.33 -47.88 9.43
N SER A 48 19.68 -48.97 9.87
CA SER A 48 18.35 -48.92 10.49
C SER A 48 18.38 -48.18 11.83
N ILE A 49 19.42 -48.40 12.64
CA ILE A 49 19.60 -47.68 13.91
C ILE A 49 19.82 -46.18 13.64
N PHE A 50 20.64 -45.82 12.66
CA PHE A 50 20.87 -44.44 12.27
C PHE A 50 19.57 -43.73 11.83
N TRP A 51 18.76 -44.37 10.99
CA TRP A 51 17.45 -43.83 10.60
C TRP A 51 16.47 -43.76 11.76
N ALA A 52 16.46 -44.74 12.67
CA ALA A 52 15.62 -44.68 13.86
C ALA A 52 15.96 -43.46 14.73
N VAL A 53 17.25 -43.15 14.90
CA VAL A 53 17.71 -41.94 15.60
C VAL A 53 17.24 -40.68 14.87
N ILE A 54 17.37 -40.61 13.54
CA ILE A 54 16.86 -39.46 12.76
C ILE A 54 15.33 -39.34 12.85
N MET A 55 14.59 -40.44 12.89
CA MET A 55 13.13 -40.39 13.02
C MET A 55 12.70 -39.99 14.43
N VAL A 56 13.42 -40.42 15.47
CA VAL A 56 13.12 -40.06 16.86
C VAL A 56 13.52 -38.61 17.15
N PHE A 57 14.68 -38.17 16.67
CA PHE A 57 15.23 -36.86 17.00
C PHE A 57 15.02 -35.82 15.90
N GLY A 58 15.06 -36.18 14.62
CA GLY A 58 14.98 -35.25 13.48
C GLY A 58 13.56 -34.86 13.09
N PHE A 59 12.58 -35.75 13.21
CA PHE A 59 11.18 -35.47 12.91
C PHE A 59 10.60 -34.30 13.74
N PRO A 60 10.84 -34.20 15.07
CA PRO A 60 10.36 -33.06 15.84
C PRO A 60 11.04 -31.73 15.44
N PHE A 61 12.28 -31.76 14.93
CA PHE A 61 12.92 -30.54 14.41
C PHE A 61 12.35 -30.09 13.06
N ILE A 62 12.02 -31.04 12.18
CA ILE A 62 11.39 -30.73 10.88
C ILE A 62 9.99 -30.17 11.13
N ASP A 63 9.20 -30.80 12.00
CA ASP A 63 7.87 -30.32 12.37
C ASP A 63 7.93 -28.94 13.04
N LEU A 64 8.92 -28.70 13.91
CA LEU A 64 9.15 -27.38 14.51
C LEU A 64 9.51 -26.32 13.46
N LEU A 65 10.35 -26.67 12.47
CA LEU A 65 10.70 -25.77 11.38
C LEU A 65 9.46 -25.39 10.55
N PHE A 66 8.62 -26.37 10.19
CA PHE A 66 7.38 -26.11 9.47
C PHE A 66 6.40 -25.28 10.30
N PHE A 67 6.30 -25.55 11.61
CA PHE A 67 5.47 -24.74 12.51
C PHE A 67 5.98 -23.29 12.61
N LEU A 68 7.28 -23.07 12.70
CA LEU A 68 7.87 -21.72 12.70
C LEU A 68 7.67 -21.01 11.36
N LEU A 69 7.83 -21.71 10.24
CA LEU A 69 7.54 -21.16 8.91
C LEU A 69 6.06 -20.78 8.78
N PHE A 70 5.15 -21.64 9.25
CA PHE A 70 3.73 -21.38 9.26
C PHE A 70 3.37 -20.19 10.15
N ALA A 71 3.90 -20.13 11.37
CA ALA A 71 3.73 -19.01 12.28
C ALA A 71 4.29 -17.72 11.68
N PHE A 72 5.42 -17.77 10.97
CA PHE A 72 5.98 -16.64 10.24
C PHE A 72 5.08 -16.19 9.08
N ILE A 73 4.51 -17.11 8.31
CA ILE A 73 3.54 -16.79 7.25
C ILE A 73 2.28 -16.16 7.85
N VAL A 74 1.71 -16.74 8.92
CA VAL A 74 0.57 -16.17 9.64
C VAL A 74 0.92 -14.80 10.20
N PHE A 75 2.12 -14.62 10.75
CA PHE A 75 2.61 -13.32 11.21
C PHE A 75 2.73 -12.32 10.06
N LEU A 76 3.27 -12.69 8.90
CA LEU A 76 3.35 -11.81 7.72
C LEU A 76 1.97 -11.43 7.17
N VAL A 77 1.02 -12.37 7.19
CA VAL A 77 -0.37 -12.13 6.75
C VAL A 77 -1.12 -11.29 7.78
N ASN A 78 -0.95 -11.57 9.07
CA ASN A 78 -1.59 -10.83 10.15
C ASN A 78 -0.94 -9.44 10.38
N SER A 79 0.35 -9.28 10.07
CA SER A 79 1.03 -7.98 10.06
C SER A 79 0.49 -7.05 8.95
N ARG A 80 -0.25 -7.58 7.97
CA ARG A 80 -1.02 -6.76 7.02
C ARG A 80 -2.40 -6.36 7.55
N SER A 81 -2.74 -6.70 8.79
CA SER A 81 -3.92 -6.25 9.50
C SER A 81 -3.55 -5.42 10.73
N THR A 82 -2.58 -4.51 10.60
CA THR A 82 -2.83 -3.20 11.20
C THR A 82 -3.96 -2.59 10.37
N LYS A 83 -5.21 -2.94 10.74
CA LYS A 83 -6.27 -1.94 10.68
C LYS A 83 -5.63 -0.74 11.33
N SER A 84 -5.31 0.26 10.52
CA SER A 84 -4.94 1.56 11.01
C SER A 84 -6.02 1.91 12.02
N ASP A 85 -5.68 1.89 13.30
CA ASP A 85 -6.43 2.69 14.26
C ASP A 85 -6.65 4.03 13.58
N PRO A 86 -7.88 4.56 13.51
CA PRO A 86 -8.10 5.88 12.96
C PRO A 86 -7.16 6.80 13.72
N SER A 87 -6.09 7.21 13.04
CA SER A 87 -5.21 8.27 13.48
C SER A 87 -6.10 9.38 14.02
N PRO A 88 -5.75 10.02 15.15
CA PRO A 88 -6.47 11.21 15.60
C PRO A 88 -6.66 12.09 14.38
N ILE A 89 -7.93 12.37 14.07
CA ILE A 89 -8.41 12.95 12.83
C ILE A 89 -7.52 14.13 12.49
N GLU A 90 -6.52 13.86 11.64
CA GLU A 90 -5.80 14.92 10.99
C GLU A 90 -6.79 15.34 9.91
N ASP A 91 -7.51 16.45 10.15
CA ASP A 91 -8.47 17.06 9.22
C ASP A 91 -7.74 17.48 7.94
N LYS A 92 -7.32 16.49 7.16
CA LYS A 92 -6.75 16.63 5.84
C LYS A 92 -7.85 16.30 4.84
N PRO A 93 -8.01 17.11 3.79
CA PRO A 93 -8.91 16.74 2.71
C PRO A 93 -8.42 15.44 2.07
N TYR A 94 -9.34 14.50 1.88
CA TYR A 94 -9.04 13.21 1.26
C TYR A 94 -10.21 12.71 0.43
N PHE A 95 -9.89 11.93 -0.59
CA PHE A 95 -10.89 11.28 -1.44
C PHE A 95 -11.16 9.87 -0.93
N ASP A 96 -12.39 9.64 -0.47
CA ASP A 96 -12.89 8.33 -0.11
C ASP A 96 -13.25 7.57 -1.40
N LYS A 97 -12.41 6.59 -1.73
CA LYS A 97 -12.59 5.76 -2.92
C LYS A 97 -13.80 4.83 -2.81
N GLU A 98 -14.16 4.39 -1.61
CA GLU A 98 -15.26 3.44 -1.39
C GLU A 98 -16.60 4.12 -1.62
N ASN A 99 -16.75 5.32 -1.07
CA ASN A 99 -17.99 6.11 -1.19
C ASN A 99 -17.97 7.10 -2.37
N GLN A 100 -16.85 7.15 -3.12
CA GLN A 100 -16.58 8.16 -4.16
C GLN A 100 -16.88 9.59 -3.68
N HIS A 101 -16.61 9.84 -2.40
CA HIS A 101 -16.95 11.07 -1.71
C HIS A 101 -15.68 11.79 -1.30
N LEU A 102 -15.67 13.11 -1.46
CA LEU A 102 -14.54 13.90 -1.00
C LEU A 102 -14.83 14.50 0.37
N ASN A 103 -13.98 14.19 1.35
CA ASN A 103 -14.00 14.89 2.62
C ASN A 103 -13.18 16.17 2.49
N VAL A 104 -13.83 17.31 2.73
CA VAL A 104 -13.23 18.65 2.64
C VAL A 104 -13.45 19.33 3.98
N PRO A 105 -12.47 19.27 4.90
CA PRO A 105 -12.63 19.86 6.21
C PRO A 105 -12.69 21.39 6.10
N ALA A 106 -13.47 22.02 6.98
CA ALA A 106 -13.58 23.49 7.04
C ALA A 106 -12.23 24.16 7.35
N ARG A 107 -11.31 23.42 7.99
CA ARG A 107 -9.96 23.87 8.32
C ARG A 107 -8.95 22.83 7.90
N TYR A 108 -7.85 23.26 7.30
CA TYR A 108 -6.75 22.40 6.90
C TYR A 108 -5.43 23.17 6.98
N GLY A 109 -4.45 22.63 7.71
CA GLY A 109 -3.10 23.22 7.81
C GLY A 109 -3.08 24.66 8.33
N GLY A 110 -3.93 25.01 9.31
CA GLY A 110 -4.02 26.39 9.85
C GLY A 110 -4.70 27.39 8.92
N ASN A 111 -5.31 26.92 7.83
CA ASN A 111 -6.09 27.72 6.90
C ASN A 111 -7.57 27.32 6.98
N GLU A 112 -8.46 28.23 6.63
CA GLU A 112 -9.90 27.99 6.53
C GLU A 112 -10.34 27.86 5.07
N LEU A 113 -11.33 27.00 4.81
CA LEU A 113 -11.90 26.80 3.49
C LEU A 113 -12.61 28.07 3.03
N ALA A 114 -12.15 28.65 1.92
CA ALA A 114 -12.75 29.84 1.33
C ALA A 114 -13.71 29.49 0.18
N TYR A 115 -13.26 28.60 -0.71
CA TYR A 115 -14.03 28.19 -1.89
C TYR A 115 -13.73 26.73 -2.23
N HIS A 116 -14.71 26.05 -2.82
CA HIS A 116 -14.52 24.73 -3.41
C HIS A 116 -15.35 24.58 -4.68
N TYR A 117 -14.89 23.72 -5.58
CA TYR A 117 -15.58 23.37 -6.81
C TYR A 117 -15.43 21.87 -7.05
N GLU A 118 -16.56 21.23 -7.35
CA GLU A 118 -16.65 19.82 -7.67
C GLU A 118 -16.83 19.60 -9.17
N ASN A 119 -16.37 18.44 -9.66
CA ASN A 119 -16.64 17.96 -11.01
C ASN A 119 -16.24 18.94 -12.12
N VAL A 120 -15.09 19.61 -11.94
CA VAL A 120 -14.54 20.56 -12.91
C VAL A 120 -13.87 19.83 -14.06
N ASP A 121 -14.24 20.14 -15.29
CA ASP A 121 -13.67 19.48 -16.48
C ASP A 121 -12.20 19.82 -16.72
N VAL A 122 -11.43 18.82 -17.14
CA VAL A 122 -10.07 18.98 -17.66
C VAL A 122 -10.13 19.28 -19.16
N ALA A 123 -9.69 20.47 -19.55
CA ALA A 123 -9.66 20.87 -20.96
C ALA A 123 -8.59 20.07 -21.72
N GLY A 124 -8.98 19.55 -22.88
CA GLY A 124 -8.07 18.86 -23.80
C GLY A 124 -7.68 17.43 -23.41
N ALA A 125 -8.30 16.85 -22.36
CA ALA A 125 -8.06 15.46 -21.93
C ALA A 125 -8.22 14.46 -23.09
N LYS A 126 -9.26 14.62 -23.91
CA LYS A 126 -9.57 13.76 -25.06
C LYS A 126 -8.51 13.70 -26.16
N TYR A 127 -7.64 14.71 -26.26
CA TYR A 127 -6.60 14.80 -27.29
C TYR A 127 -5.26 14.21 -26.84
N ARG A 128 -5.18 13.71 -25.60
CA ARG A 128 -3.97 13.10 -25.05
C ARG A 128 -3.98 11.59 -25.31
N ASN A 129 -2.81 11.07 -25.70
CA ASN A 129 -2.58 9.64 -25.91
C ASN A 129 -2.26 8.87 -24.61
N GLN A 130 -2.30 9.52 -23.45
CA GLN A 130 -2.11 8.84 -22.18
C GLN A 130 -3.35 7.99 -21.87
N THR A 131 -3.11 6.77 -21.37
CA THR A 131 -4.16 5.89 -20.86
C THR A 131 -4.85 6.59 -19.69
N VAL A 132 -6.00 7.19 -19.96
CA VAL A 132 -6.95 7.63 -18.94
C VAL A 132 -7.47 6.36 -18.27
N ASP A 133 -7.06 6.14 -17.03
CA ASP A 133 -7.34 4.93 -16.27
C ASP A 133 -7.84 5.29 -14.86
N GLU A 134 -8.70 4.43 -14.32
CA GLU A 134 -9.31 4.58 -12.98
C GLU A 134 -8.27 4.66 -11.86
N SER A 135 -7.04 4.20 -12.10
CA SER A 135 -5.93 4.37 -11.15
C SER A 135 -5.57 5.84 -10.87
N LEU A 136 -6.05 6.79 -11.66
CA LEU A 136 -5.90 8.23 -11.40
C LEU A 136 -6.91 8.77 -10.38
N LEU A 137 -8.00 8.05 -10.12
CA LEU A 137 -9.08 8.52 -9.26
C LEU A 137 -8.59 8.76 -7.81
N GLY A 138 -8.92 9.93 -7.28
CA GLY A 138 -8.49 10.39 -5.95
C GLY A 138 -7.03 10.82 -5.84
N LYS A 139 -6.24 10.78 -6.93
CA LYS A 139 -4.87 11.28 -6.91
C LYS A 139 -4.83 12.80 -6.90
N GLU A 140 -3.90 13.34 -6.13
CA GLU A 140 -3.62 14.77 -6.08
C GLU A 140 -3.08 15.27 -7.43
N ILE A 141 -3.59 16.44 -7.83
CA ILE A 141 -3.15 17.14 -9.04
C ILE A 141 -2.51 18.47 -8.67
N SER A 142 -1.56 18.88 -9.50
CA SER A 142 -0.90 20.17 -9.40
C SER A 142 -1.13 20.99 -10.67
N PHE A 143 -1.07 22.31 -10.51
CA PHE A 143 -1.25 23.25 -11.61
C PHE A 143 0.10 23.87 -11.97
N LEU A 144 0.47 23.94 -13.24
CA LEU A 144 1.74 24.56 -13.68
C LEU A 144 1.48 25.60 -14.77
N PRO A 145 1.91 26.87 -14.60
CA PRO A 145 1.83 27.86 -15.66
C PRO A 145 2.63 27.44 -16.90
N GLU A 146 2.13 27.78 -18.09
CA GLU A 146 2.80 27.56 -19.37
C GLU A 146 2.84 28.87 -20.19
N PRO A 147 3.66 29.86 -19.80
CA PRO A 147 3.72 31.15 -20.49
C PRO A 147 4.17 31.04 -21.95
N GLU A 148 4.89 29.96 -22.29
CA GLU A 148 5.38 29.63 -23.64
C GLU A 148 4.32 29.03 -24.56
N ASN A 149 3.09 28.79 -24.08
CA ASN A 149 2.03 28.20 -24.89
C ASN A 149 1.63 29.12 -26.05
N GLU A 150 1.70 28.60 -27.27
CA GLU A 150 1.44 29.35 -28.51
C GLU A 150 -0.02 29.84 -28.64
N HIS A 151 -0.98 29.21 -27.94
CA HIS A 151 -2.40 29.53 -28.03
C HIS A 151 -2.89 30.43 -26.89
N ASP A 152 -2.33 30.27 -25.69
CA ASP A 152 -2.72 31.04 -24.51
C ASP A 152 -1.55 31.16 -23.53
N SER A 153 -0.89 32.32 -23.47
CA SER A 153 0.20 32.59 -22.52
C SER A 153 -0.22 32.58 -21.04
N SER A 154 -1.53 32.52 -20.76
CA SER A 154 -2.09 32.30 -19.43
C SER A 154 -2.55 30.84 -19.21
N ALA A 155 -2.11 29.91 -20.05
CA ALA A 155 -2.42 28.49 -19.92
C ALA A 155 -1.87 27.92 -18.61
N LEU A 156 -2.66 27.00 -18.05
CA LEU A 156 -2.34 26.34 -16.79
C LEU A 156 -2.50 24.84 -16.96
N LYS A 157 -1.36 24.13 -17.00
CA LYS A 157 -1.28 22.68 -17.14
C LYS A 157 -1.78 22.01 -15.86
N ILE A 158 -2.53 20.94 -16.01
CA ILE A 158 -2.94 20.05 -14.92
C ILE A 158 -2.05 18.81 -14.97
N MET A 159 -1.32 18.58 -13.88
CA MET A 159 -0.37 17.48 -13.74
C MET A 159 -0.80 16.54 -12.61
N CYS A 160 -0.73 15.24 -12.85
CA CYS A 160 -0.85 14.20 -11.82
C CYS A 160 0.48 13.45 -11.72
N GLY A 161 1.31 13.82 -10.74
CA GLY A 161 2.71 13.40 -10.73
C GLY A 161 3.45 13.91 -11.98
N SER A 162 4.02 12.99 -12.77
CA SER A 162 4.67 13.31 -14.05
C SER A 162 3.73 13.30 -15.25
N ALA A 163 2.48 12.86 -15.08
CA ALA A 163 1.51 12.77 -16.17
C ALA A 163 0.77 14.09 -16.36
N MET A 164 0.65 14.55 -17.61
CA MET A 164 -0.11 15.74 -17.94
C MET A 164 -1.53 15.35 -18.35
N LEU A 165 -2.51 15.73 -17.53
CA LEU A 165 -3.92 15.40 -17.76
C LEU A 165 -4.58 16.34 -18.78
N GLY A 166 -4.13 17.60 -18.84
CA GLY A 166 -4.69 18.60 -19.73
C GLY A 166 -4.47 20.01 -19.19
N TYR A 167 -5.46 20.88 -19.39
CA TYR A 167 -5.43 22.27 -18.97
C TYR A 167 -6.65 22.66 -18.13
N VAL A 168 -6.51 23.70 -17.33
CA VAL A 168 -7.65 24.38 -16.71
C VAL A 168 -8.38 25.21 -17.77
N HIS A 169 -9.71 25.11 -17.83
CA HIS A 169 -10.52 25.96 -18.69
C HIS A 169 -10.29 27.45 -18.39
N LYS A 170 -10.28 28.28 -19.45
CA LYS A 170 -10.22 29.74 -19.31
C LYS A 170 -11.43 30.25 -18.52
N GLY A 171 -11.17 31.03 -17.48
CA GLY A 171 -12.21 31.67 -16.67
C GLY A 171 -11.87 31.72 -15.18
N LYS A 172 -12.91 31.85 -14.35
CA LYS A 172 -12.79 32.15 -12.92
C LYS A 172 -11.86 31.21 -12.15
N ILE A 173 -11.98 29.90 -12.35
CA ILE A 173 -11.18 28.91 -11.61
C ILE A 173 -9.69 29.10 -11.90
N ARG A 174 -9.31 29.32 -13.16
CA ARG A 174 -7.92 29.58 -13.56
C ARG A 174 -7.39 30.84 -12.89
N ASP A 175 -8.17 31.91 -12.91
CA ASP A 175 -7.77 33.19 -12.33
C ASP A 175 -7.62 33.07 -10.81
N MET A 176 -8.51 32.31 -10.15
CA MET A 176 -8.40 31.97 -8.73
C MET A 176 -7.13 31.16 -8.43
N ILE A 177 -6.76 30.19 -9.27
CA ILE A 177 -5.52 29.43 -9.07
C ILE A 177 -4.30 30.34 -9.15
N PHE A 178 -4.23 31.23 -10.14
CA PHE A 178 -3.13 32.20 -10.24
C PHE A 178 -3.07 33.11 -9.02
N ASP A 179 -4.21 33.62 -8.57
CA ASP A 179 -4.29 34.53 -7.44
C ASP A 179 -3.89 33.85 -6.11
N TRP A 180 -4.38 32.64 -5.85
CA TRP A 180 -3.97 31.86 -4.66
C TRP A 180 -2.48 31.53 -4.69
N LYS A 181 -1.95 31.13 -5.83
CA LYS A 181 -0.51 30.89 -5.99
C LYS A 181 0.33 32.14 -5.77
N LYS A 182 -0.11 33.29 -6.30
CA LYS A 182 0.57 34.58 -6.09
C LYS A 182 0.63 34.95 -4.61
N ARG A 183 -0.42 34.62 -3.85
CA ARG A 183 -0.51 34.84 -2.40
C ARG A 183 0.15 33.76 -1.56
N ASN A 184 0.69 32.71 -2.19
CA ASN A 184 1.21 31.51 -1.53
C ASN A 184 0.17 30.85 -0.60
N ASN A 185 -1.11 30.94 -0.96
CA ASN A 185 -2.20 30.33 -0.24
C ASN A 185 -2.39 28.88 -0.67
N MET A 186 -2.92 28.05 0.24
CA MET A 186 -3.05 26.63 0.00
C MET A 186 -4.19 26.31 -0.97
N ILE A 187 -3.91 25.42 -1.91
CA ILE A 187 -4.86 24.83 -2.85
C ILE A 187 -4.76 23.32 -2.68
N PHE A 188 -5.90 22.65 -2.55
CA PHE A 188 -5.98 21.20 -2.58
C PHE A 188 -6.81 20.77 -3.78
N SER A 189 -6.35 19.78 -4.54
CA SER A 189 -7.07 19.32 -5.72
C SER A 189 -6.77 17.87 -6.04
N VAL A 190 -7.80 17.13 -6.45
CA VAL A 190 -7.69 15.71 -6.79
C VAL A 190 -8.54 15.37 -8.01
N VAL A 191 -8.19 14.29 -8.71
CA VAL A 191 -9.07 13.72 -9.75
C VAL A 191 -10.32 13.15 -9.08
N SER A 192 -11.50 13.65 -9.46
CA SER A 192 -12.77 13.30 -8.82
C SER A 192 -13.63 12.34 -9.65
N GLN A 193 -13.53 12.40 -10.99
CA GLN A 193 -14.26 11.49 -11.89
C GLN A 193 -13.45 11.22 -13.15
N ILE A 194 -13.63 10.02 -13.70
CA ILE A 194 -12.98 9.57 -14.93
C ILE A 194 -14.03 8.87 -15.78
N ASP A 195 -14.11 9.26 -17.05
CA ASP A 195 -14.91 8.58 -18.07
C ASP A 195 -13.96 8.11 -19.17
N THR A 196 -13.73 6.79 -19.20
CA THR A 196 -12.81 6.14 -20.14
C THR A 196 -13.38 6.07 -21.55
N GLU A 197 -14.70 6.02 -21.70
CA GLU A 197 -15.37 5.96 -23.01
C GLU A 197 -15.26 7.30 -23.73
N ASN A 198 -15.57 8.39 -23.04
CA ASN A 198 -15.52 9.74 -23.60
C ASN A 198 -14.14 10.41 -23.46
N LYS A 199 -13.17 9.72 -22.84
CA LYS A 199 -11.85 10.25 -22.49
C LYS A 199 -11.94 11.60 -21.75
N SER A 200 -12.87 11.67 -20.81
CA SER A 200 -13.11 12.86 -20.00
C SER A 200 -12.59 12.65 -18.57
N ILE A 201 -12.03 13.71 -18.01
CA ILE A 201 -11.51 13.71 -16.63
C ILE A 201 -12.10 14.94 -15.96
N LYS A 202 -12.60 14.74 -14.74
CA LYS A 202 -13.01 15.84 -13.87
C LYS A 202 -12.22 15.83 -12.59
N TYR A 203 -12.03 17.02 -12.03
CA TYR A 203 -11.30 17.21 -10.79
C TYR A 203 -12.11 18.02 -9.79
N PHE A 204 -11.74 17.84 -8.52
CA PHE A 204 -12.13 18.69 -7.43
C PHE A 204 -11.01 19.69 -7.13
N ILE A 205 -11.38 20.89 -6.70
CA ILE A 205 -10.44 21.88 -6.17
C ILE A 205 -11.03 22.64 -4.97
N ALA A 206 -10.24 22.79 -3.92
CA ALA A 206 -10.50 23.61 -2.75
C ALA A 206 -9.41 24.67 -2.56
N PHE A 207 -9.85 25.84 -2.16
CA PHE A 207 -9.03 27.03 -1.92
C PHE A 207 -9.11 27.38 -0.44
N TYR A 208 -7.98 27.38 0.25
CA TYR A 208 -7.90 27.72 1.66
C TYR A 208 -7.23 29.07 1.84
N LYS A 209 -7.66 29.86 2.82
CA LYS A 209 -7.07 31.15 3.19
C LYS A 209 -6.49 31.09 4.62
N PRO A 210 -5.40 31.81 4.91
CA PRO A 210 -4.89 31.91 6.27
C PRO A 210 -5.97 32.43 7.22
N ILE A 211 -6.06 31.83 8.41
CA ILE A 211 -6.97 32.30 9.44
C ILE A 211 -6.45 33.64 9.97
N ASP A 212 -7.30 34.67 9.93
CA ASP A 212 -7.00 35.96 10.53
C ASP A 212 -7.24 35.89 12.04
N VAL A 213 -6.18 35.58 12.78
CA VAL A 213 -6.22 35.49 14.25
C VAL A 213 -6.59 36.84 14.88
N SER A 214 -6.24 37.96 14.24
CA SER A 214 -6.53 39.28 14.81
C SER A 214 -8.02 39.59 14.82
N ALA A 215 -8.73 39.27 13.73
CA ALA A 215 -10.18 39.39 13.65
C ALA A 215 -10.90 38.53 14.70
N ILE A 216 -10.40 37.31 14.95
CA ILE A 216 -10.96 36.42 15.99
C ILE A 216 -10.78 37.03 17.38
N LEU A 217 -9.58 37.54 17.68
CA LEU A 217 -9.29 38.14 18.97
C LEU A 217 -10.15 39.38 19.22
N ASP A 218 -10.42 40.18 18.19
CA ASP A 218 -11.24 41.37 18.33
C ASP A 218 -12.73 41.03 18.51
N ALA A 219 -13.25 40.02 17.80
CA ALA A 219 -14.59 39.49 18.03
C ALA A 219 -14.77 38.96 19.47
N CYS A 220 -13.81 38.20 20.00
CA CYS A 220 -13.87 37.70 21.37
C CYS A 220 -13.83 38.82 22.42
N LYS A 221 -13.12 39.92 22.15
CA LYS A 221 -13.10 41.09 23.05
C LYS A 221 -14.43 41.84 23.05
N GLU A 222 -15.16 41.87 21.95
CA GLU A 222 -16.49 42.49 21.88
C GLU A 222 -17.51 41.68 22.67
N GLU A 223 -17.53 40.35 22.53
CA GLU A 223 -18.42 39.47 23.31
C GLU A 223 -18.16 39.55 24.84
N LEU A 224 -16.89 39.74 25.24
CA LEU A 224 -16.52 39.95 26.64
C LEU A 224 -16.93 41.32 27.19
N LYS A 225 -17.12 42.34 26.33
CA LYS A 225 -17.62 43.65 26.79
C LYS A 225 -19.12 43.63 27.03
N ASP A 226 -19.86 42.92 26.18
CA ASP A 226 -21.32 42.83 26.32
C ASP A 226 -21.72 42.02 27.58
N SER A 227 -21.01 40.93 27.87
CA SER A 227 -21.29 40.11 29.07
C SER A 227 -20.95 40.79 30.41
N ASN A 228 -19.99 41.73 30.43
CA ASN A 228 -19.64 42.48 31.64
C ASN A 228 -20.58 43.67 31.93
N ASN A 229 -21.28 44.19 30.93
CA ASN A 229 -22.25 45.28 31.11
C ASN A 229 -23.61 44.78 31.63
N GLU A 230 -23.90 43.48 31.52
CA GLU A 230 -25.19 42.91 31.95
C GLU A 230 -25.23 42.60 33.48
N TYR A 231 -24.11 42.76 34.20
CA TYR A 231 -24.00 42.44 35.63
C TYR A 231 -23.85 43.67 36.56
N SER A 232 -23.89 44.89 36.03
CA SER A 232 -23.66 46.13 36.80
C SER A 232 -24.92 46.90 37.21
N ASP A 233 -26.13 46.41 36.92
CA ASP A 233 -27.39 47.14 37.16
C ASP A 233 -28.15 46.74 38.44
N ASP A 234 -27.60 45.88 39.31
CA ASP A 234 -28.32 45.34 40.49
C ASP A 234 -27.64 45.60 41.85
N GLU A 235 -26.95 46.72 42.01
CA GLU A 235 -26.57 47.26 43.33
C GLU A 235 -27.08 48.71 43.47
N GLY A 236 -28.32 48.89 43.94
CA GLY A 236 -28.87 50.23 44.07
C GLY A 236 -30.23 50.43 44.70
N THR A 237 -30.67 49.60 45.67
CA THR A 237 -31.74 50.01 46.60
C THR A 237 -31.74 49.18 47.87
N LEU A 238 -31.21 49.74 48.95
CA LEU A 238 -31.61 49.46 50.34
C LEU A 238 -31.40 50.72 51.17
#